data_AF-A0A420FCM6-F1
#
_entry.id   AF-A0A420FCM6-F1
#
_cell.length_a   1.000
_cell.length_b   1.000
_cell.length_c   1.000
_cell.angle_alpha   90.00
_cell.angle_beta   90.00
_cell.angle_gamma   90.00
#
_symmetry.space_group_name_H-M   'P 1'
#
loop_
_entity.id
_entity.type
_entity.pdbx_description
1 polymer ?
#
loop_
_entity_poly.entity_id
_entity_poly.type
_entity_poly.pdbx_seq_one_letter_code
_entity_poly.pdbx_strand_id
1 'polypeptide(L)'
;MMKTGYRAGYWIAEWDDGTDACMDDLTQRCPQLLIGRYVAIASCDSGPYTPTADEFAAGWSKIEALAISPKVEAVSQLPAPGFDEWYVYDWSNGLAPHANFVNRWGFSALNSDDEYTNTFWDQVTRRAPLHVLGAGCPALFLVTRDEALFKAVIART
;
A
#
# COMPACT_ATOMS: atom_id res chain seq x y z
N MET A 1 5.58 12.79 13.35
CA MET A 1 6.55 11.98 14.14
C MET A 1 6.52 10.56 13.60
N MET A 2 7.66 9.86 13.45
CA MET A 2 7.67 8.48 12.94
C MET A 2 7.70 7.46 14.08
N LYS A 3 6.89 6.40 13.96
CA LYS A 3 6.89 5.20 14.81
C LYS A 3 7.25 3.99 13.97
N THR A 4 7.96 3.04 14.55
CA THR A 4 8.33 1.79 13.88
C THR A 4 7.97 0.58 14.70
N GLY A 5 7.76 -0.57 14.04
CA GLY A 5 7.50 -1.84 14.70
C GLY A 5 7.81 -3.03 13.82
N TYR A 6 7.52 -4.22 14.34
CA TYR A 6 7.67 -5.47 13.61
C TYR A 6 6.56 -6.43 14.01
N ARG A 7 5.87 -7.02 13.02
CA ARG A 7 4.77 -7.96 13.24
C ARG A 7 4.67 -8.95 12.08
N ALA A 8 4.45 -10.23 12.40
CA ALA A 8 4.16 -11.28 11.43
C ALA A 8 5.15 -11.39 10.25
N GLY A 9 6.43 -11.07 10.47
CA GLY A 9 7.44 -11.10 9.41
C GLY A 9 7.67 -9.75 8.69
N TYR A 10 6.94 -8.70 9.07
CA TYR A 10 7.00 -7.39 8.42
C TYR A 10 7.50 -6.30 9.37
N TRP A 11 8.37 -5.45 8.85
CA TRP A 11 8.72 -4.16 9.42
C TRP A 11 7.61 -3.15 9.14
N ILE A 12 7.33 -2.30 10.12
CA ILE A 12 6.26 -1.31 10.08
C ILE A 12 6.89 0.07 10.30
N ALA A 13 6.55 1.05 9.47
CA ALA A 13 6.77 2.47 9.72
C ALA A 13 5.43 3.20 9.60
N GLU A 14 5.14 4.05 10.57
CA GLU A 14 3.99 4.95 10.57
C GLU A 14 4.47 6.37 10.77
N TRP A 15 4.12 7.26 9.86
CA TRP A 15 4.37 8.69 9.97
C TRP A 15 3.09 9.36 10.40
N ASP A 16 3.16 10.09 11.51
CA ASP A 16 2.12 11.05 11.91
C ASP A 16 2.44 12.37 11.20
N ASP A 17 1.93 12.48 9.98
CA ASP A 17 2.10 13.59 9.03
C ASP A 17 0.86 14.49 8.92
N GLY A 18 -0.20 14.19 9.66
CA GLY A 18 -1.42 15.01 9.74
C GLY A 18 -2.53 14.52 8.81
N THR A 19 -3.48 15.40 8.49
CA THR A 19 -4.69 15.00 7.74
C THR A 19 -4.47 14.80 6.23
N ASP A 20 -3.33 15.27 5.71
CA ASP A 20 -3.05 15.35 4.27
C ASP A 20 -1.91 14.41 3.86
N ALA A 21 -1.74 13.31 4.61
CA ALA A 21 -0.80 12.24 4.30
C ALA A 21 -1.03 11.74 2.86
N CYS A 22 0.02 11.77 2.03
CA CYS A 22 -0.08 11.37 0.63
C CYS A 22 1.02 10.36 0.29
N MET A 23 0.64 9.24 -0.33
CA MET A 23 1.60 8.23 -0.76
C MET A 23 2.55 8.72 -1.87
N ASP A 24 2.18 9.78 -2.60
CA ASP A 24 2.96 10.29 -3.74
C ASP A 24 4.38 10.68 -3.33
N ASP A 25 4.55 11.41 -2.23
CA ASP A 25 5.88 11.85 -1.79
C ASP A 25 6.76 10.67 -1.34
N LEU A 26 6.19 9.66 -0.66
CA LEU A 26 6.92 8.45 -0.29
C LEU A 26 7.36 7.67 -1.53
N THR A 27 6.47 7.51 -2.51
CA THR A 27 6.72 6.70 -3.70
C THR A 27 7.65 7.39 -4.70
N GLN A 28 7.66 8.72 -4.74
CA GLN A 28 8.65 9.50 -5.49
C GLN A 28 10.04 9.46 -4.86
N ARG A 29 10.14 9.54 -3.52
CA ARG A 29 11.42 9.44 -2.81
C ARG A 29 11.98 8.02 -2.78
N CYS A 30 11.10 7.02 -2.77
CA CYS A 30 11.44 5.61 -2.68
C CYS A 30 10.77 4.78 -3.78
N PRO A 31 11.08 5.04 -5.07
CA PRO A 31 10.45 4.34 -6.20
C PRO A 31 10.71 2.83 -6.18
N GLN A 32 11.79 2.38 -5.55
CA GLN A 32 12.10 0.96 -5.36
C GLN A 32 11.01 0.17 -4.61
N LEU A 33 10.09 0.84 -3.91
CA LEU A 33 8.90 0.23 -3.32
C LEU A 33 7.96 -0.36 -4.38
N LEU A 34 8.05 0.10 -5.63
CA LEU A 34 7.07 -0.15 -6.68
C LEU A 34 7.70 -0.67 -7.97
N ILE A 35 8.89 -0.17 -8.33
CA ILE A 35 9.53 -0.50 -9.61
C ILE A 35 9.84 -2.00 -9.70
N GLY A 36 9.45 -2.58 -10.83
CA GLY A 36 9.55 -4.00 -11.11
C GLY A 36 8.50 -4.85 -10.39
N ARG A 37 7.49 -4.24 -9.76
CA ARG A 37 6.47 -4.93 -8.95
C ARG A 37 5.08 -4.77 -9.56
N TYR A 38 4.11 -5.47 -8.99
CA TYR A 38 2.69 -5.33 -9.30
C TYR A 38 1.99 -4.63 -8.14
N VAL A 39 1.14 -3.65 -8.44
CA VAL A 39 0.39 -2.88 -7.45
C VAL A 39 -1.08 -3.27 -7.54
N ALA A 40 -1.63 -3.74 -6.43
CA ALA A 40 -3.04 -4.00 -6.26
C ALA A 40 -3.67 -2.88 -5.41
N ILE A 41 -4.61 -2.15 -6.00
CA ILE A 41 -5.21 -0.96 -5.39
C ILE A 41 -6.47 -1.37 -4.63
N ALA A 42 -6.40 -1.30 -3.29
CA ALA A 42 -7.52 -1.65 -2.41
C ALA A 42 -8.45 -0.45 -2.15
N SER A 43 -7.94 0.78 -2.18
CA SER A 43 -8.75 2.00 -1.95
C SER A 43 -8.24 3.21 -2.74
N CYS A 44 -9.20 3.98 -3.26
CA CYS A 44 -9.02 5.25 -3.94
C CYS A 44 -10.18 6.18 -3.58
N ASP A 45 -9.92 7.25 -2.81
CA ASP A 45 -10.90 8.26 -2.37
C ASP A 45 -12.20 7.62 -1.86
N SER A 46 -12.07 6.74 -0.86
CA SER A 46 -13.17 5.96 -0.25
C SER A 46 -13.87 4.89 -1.11
N GLY A 47 -13.39 4.64 -2.34
CA GLY A 47 -13.98 3.66 -3.26
C GLY A 47 -12.97 2.77 -4.01
N PRO A 48 -13.47 1.81 -4.82
CA PRO A 48 -12.62 0.99 -5.67
C PRO A 48 -12.18 1.79 -6.91
N TYR A 49 -10.91 1.65 -7.27
CA TYR A 49 -10.42 2.22 -8.50
C TYR A 49 -10.80 1.38 -9.72
N THR A 50 -11.18 2.04 -10.81
CA THR A 50 -11.48 1.40 -12.09
C THR A 50 -10.53 1.94 -13.14
N PRO A 51 -9.63 1.11 -13.71
CA PRO A 51 -8.76 1.53 -14.80
C PRO A 51 -9.57 2.06 -15.99
N THR A 52 -9.02 3.05 -16.67
CA THR A 52 -9.52 3.57 -17.94
C THR A 52 -9.30 2.57 -19.08
N ALA A 53 -9.92 2.82 -20.24
CA ALA A 53 -9.72 1.98 -21.43
C ALA A 53 -8.24 1.94 -21.86
N ASP A 54 -7.53 3.07 -21.75
CA ASP A 54 -6.10 3.16 -22.09
C ASP A 54 -5.24 2.40 -21.09
N GLU A 55 -5.57 2.44 -19.80
CA GLU A 55 -4.87 1.66 -18.77
C GLU A 55 -5.11 0.16 -18.94
N PHE A 56 -6.35 -0.27 -19.26
CA PHE A 56 -6.60 -1.67 -19.65
C PHE A 56 -5.77 -2.08 -20.87
N ALA A 57 -5.69 -1.21 -21.89
CA ALA A 57 -4.84 -1.45 -23.07
C ALA A 57 -3.34 -1.51 -22.71
N ALA A 58 -2.91 -0.78 -21.68
CA ALA A 58 -1.55 -0.83 -21.13
C ALA A 58 -1.30 -2.04 -20.20
N GLY A 59 -2.27 -2.94 -20.03
CA GLY A 59 -2.11 -4.19 -19.28
C GLY A 59 -2.58 -4.13 -17.82
N TRP A 60 -3.27 -3.06 -17.41
CA TRP A 60 -4.02 -3.10 -16.17
C TRP A 60 -5.13 -4.16 -16.25
N SER A 61 -5.50 -4.69 -15.09
CA SER A 61 -6.61 -5.63 -14.97
C SER A 61 -7.44 -5.31 -13.74
N LYS A 62 -8.62 -5.90 -13.66
CA LYS A 62 -9.52 -5.74 -12.52
C LYS A 62 -10.13 -7.08 -12.13
N ILE A 63 -10.06 -7.41 -10.84
CA ILE A 63 -10.72 -8.56 -10.24
C ILE A 63 -11.71 -8.01 -9.22
N GLU A 64 -13.01 -8.07 -9.57
CA GLU A 64 -14.08 -7.41 -8.80
C GLU A 64 -13.78 -5.92 -8.57
N ALA A 65 -13.49 -5.54 -7.33
CA ALA A 65 -13.17 -4.19 -6.90
C ALA A 65 -11.66 -3.87 -6.94
N LEU A 66 -10.80 -4.88 -7.11
CA LEU A 66 -9.35 -4.75 -7.02
C LEU A 66 -8.75 -4.48 -8.41
N ALA A 67 -8.21 -3.29 -8.61
CA ALA A 67 -7.42 -2.98 -9.79
C ALA A 67 -5.97 -3.43 -9.59
N ILE A 68 -5.37 -4.02 -10.62
CA ILE A 68 -4.01 -4.57 -10.59
C ILE A 68 -3.23 -3.96 -11.76
N SER A 69 -2.11 -3.33 -11.44
CA SER A 69 -1.22 -2.74 -12.44
C SER A 69 -0.49 -3.82 -13.25
N PRO A 70 -0.04 -3.50 -14.47
CA PRO A 70 1.08 -4.24 -15.06
C PRO A 70 2.33 -4.07 -14.18
N LYS A 71 3.41 -4.77 -14.54
CA LYS A 71 4.69 -4.60 -13.85
C LYS A 71 5.12 -3.13 -13.97
N VAL A 72 5.29 -2.44 -12.84
CA VAL A 72 5.55 -1.01 -12.81
C VAL A 72 6.98 -0.73 -13.29
N GLU A 73 7.12 0.09 -14.33
CA GLU A 73 8.41 0.52 -14.88
C GLU A 73 8.74 1.97 -14.49
N ALA A 74 7.72 2.77 -14.21
CA ALA A 74 7.84 4.12 -13.69
C ALA A 74 6.69 4.44 -12.73
N VAL A 75 6.97 5.18 -11.65
CA VAL A 75 5.94 5.59 -10.67
C VAL A 75 4.81 6.38 -11.35
N SER A 76 5.12 7.15 -12.39
CA SER A 76 4.13 7.91 -13.17
C SER A 76 3.14 7.05 -13.97
N GLN A 77 3.34 5.73 -14.06
CA GLN A 77 2.37 4.80 -14.65
C GLN A 77 1.28 4.40 -13.66
N LEU A 78 1.52 4.61 -12.36
CA LEU A 78 0.50 4.44 -11.35
C LEU A 78 -0.38 5.69 -11.35
N PRO A 79 -1.69 5.50 -11.17
CA PRO A 79 -2.62 6.62 -11.14
C PRO A 79 -2.32 7.54 -9.94
N ALA A 80 -2.49 8.84 -10.15
CA ALA A 80 -2.25 9.90 -9.16
C ALA A 80 -3.28 11.03 -9.35
N PRO A 81 -3.61 11.85 -8.32
CA PRO A 81 -3.64 11.58 -6.87
C PRO A 81 -5.02 11.05 -6.42
N GLY A 82 -5.11 10.54 -5.17
CA GLY A 82 -6.37 10.08 -4.55
C GLY A 82 -6.39 8.63 -4.09
N PHE A 83 -5.23 7.97 -4.00
CA PHE A 83 -5.14 6.58 -3.55
C PHE A 83 -4.78 6.48 -2.08
N ASP A 84 -5.49 5.58 -1.39
CA ASP A 84 -5.39 5.48 0.05
C ASP A 84 -4.66 4.19 0.47
N GLU A 85 -4.72 3.09 -0.30
CA GLU A 85 -4.09 1.82 0.09
C GLU A 85 -3.69 0.91 -1.08
N TRP A 86 -2.41 0.54 -1.09
CA TRP A 86 -1.77 -0.29 -2.11
C TRP A 86 -1.10 -1.52 -1.50
N TYR A 87 -1.34 -2.67 -2.13
CA TYR A 87 -0.64 -3.92 -1.84
C TYR A 87 0.31 -4.23 -3.00
N VAL A 88 1.60 -4.38 -2.70
CA VAL A 88 2.64 -4.55 -3.70
C VAL A 88 3.17 -5.98 -3.69
N TYR A 89 3.27 -6.60 -4.87
CA TYR A 89 3.65 -8.00 -5.04
C TYR A 89 4.79 -8.18 -6.06
N ASP A 90 5.58 -9.23 -5.88
CA ASP A 90 6.54 -9.72 -6.87
C ASP A 90 5.89 -10.54 -8.00
N TRP A 91 4.61 -10.86 -7.87
CA TRP A 91 3.83 -11.67 -8.80
C TRP A 91 2.43 -11.08 -8.99
N SER A 92 1.82 -11.33 -10.14
CA SER A 92 0.42 -10.93 -10.43
C SER A 92 -0.57 -12.10 -10.45
N ASN A 93 -0.08 -13.33 -10.59
CA ASN A 93 -0.94 -14.50 -10.72
C ASN A 93 -1.55 -14.91 -9.38
N GLY A 94 -2.85 -15.22 -9.36
CA GLY A 94 -3.54 -15.71 -8.16
C GLY A 94 -3.86 -14.63 -7.13
N LEU A 95 -3.75 -13.34 -7.49
CA LEU A 95 -4.28 -12.25 -6.68
C LEU A 95 -5.80 -12.38 -6.57
N ALA A 96 -6.32 -12.08 -5.40
CA ALA A 96 -7.73 -12.17 -5.06
C ALA A 96 -8.16 -10.86 -4.40
N PRO A 97 -9.46 -10.52 -4.41
CA PRO A 97 -9.96 -9.28 -3.80
C PRO A 97 -9.45 -9.06 -2.37
N HIS A 98 -9.14 -7.80 -2.08
CA HIS A 98 -8.72 -7.31 -0.77
C HIS A 98 -9.84 -6.49 -0.15
N ALA A 99 -9.96 -6.55 1.17
CA ALA A 99 -10.61 -5.47 1.92
C ALA A 99 -9.67 -4.25 1.99
N ASN A 100 -10.25 -3.06 2.15
CA ASN A 100 -9.52 -1.85 2.50
C ASN A 100 -9.59 -1.59 4.01
N PHE A 101 -8.54 -0.94 4.53
CA PHE A 101 -8.33 -0.64 5.94
C PHE A 101 -8.04 0.84 6.20
N VAL A 102 -7.88 1.60 5.13
CA VAL A 102 -7.82 3.06 5.13
C VAL A 102 -9.23 3.63 5.00
N ASN A 103 -9.44 4.88 5.42
CA ASN A 103 -10.74 5.53 5.69
C ASN A 103 -11.36 5.28 7.07
N ARG A 104 -10.62 4.67 7.99
CA ARG A 104 -10.93 4.71 9.43
C ARG A 104 -10.01 5.70 10.13
N TRP A 105 -10.61 6.71 10.77
CA TRP A 105 -9.85 7.66 11.57
C TRP A 105 -9.05 6.94 12.67
N GLY A 106 -7.74 7.20 12.72
CA GLY A 106 -6.84 6.64 13.73
C GLY A 106 -6.44 5.17 13.49
N PHE A 107 -6.59 4.66 12.27
CA PHE A 107 -5.99 3.36 11.92
C PHE A 107 -4.48 3.38 12.15
N SER A 108 -3.96 2.30 12.74
CA SER A 108 -2.54 2.09 12.99
C SER A 108 -2.25 0.61 12.88
N ALA A 109 -1.41 0.22 11.93
CA ALA A 109 -0.87 -1.13 11.79
C ALA A 109 -0.09 -1.59 13.04
N LEU A 110 0.38 -0.66 13.88
CA LEU A 110 1.03 -0.93 15.17
C LEU A 110 0.06 -1.30 16.30
N ASN A 111 -1.25 -1.01 16.18
CA ASN A 111 -2.20 -1.21 17.27
C ASN A 111 -2.66 -2.68 17.38
N SER A 112 -2.00 -3.47 18.23
CA SER A 112 -2.34 -4.89 18.44
C SER A 112 -3.67 -5.14 19.15
N ASP A 113 -4.18 -4.15 19.88
CA ASP A 113 -5.37 -4.31 20.72
C ASP A 113 -6.67 -4.06 19.93
N ASP A 114 -6.56 -3.65 18.68
CA ASP A 114 -7.67 -3.28 17.81
C ASP A 114 -8.04 -4.42 16.84
N GLU A 115 -9.32 -4.84 16.88
CA GLU A 115 -9.85 -5.94 16.07
C GLU A 115 -9.74 -5.69 14.55
N TYR A 116 -9.93 -4.44 14.13
CA TYR A 116 -9.83 -4.06 12.73
C TYR A 116 -8.38 -4.15 12.22
N THR A 117 -7.43 -3.72 13.05
CA THR A 117 -6.00 -3.90 12.81
C THR A 117 -5.63 -5.39 12.77
N ASN A 118 -6.23 -6.22 13.61
CA ASN A 118 -6.03 -7.66 13.55
C ASN A 118 -6.57 -8.27 12.25
N THR A 119 -7.71 -7.79 11.75
CA THR A 119 -8.27 -8.19 10.44
C THR A 119 -7.37 -7.78 9.27
N PHE A 120 -6.77 -6.58 9.34
CA PHE A 120 -5.75 -6.13 8.40
C PHE A 120 -4.56 -7.12 8.38
N TRP A 121 -4.03 -7.45 9.56
CA TRP A 121 -2.89 -8.37 9.67
C TRP A 121 -3.21 -9.79 9.21
N ASP A 122 -4.44 -10.27 9.40
CA ASP A 122 -4.88 -11.54 8.84
C ASP A 122 -4.86 -11.52 7.30
N GLN A 123 -5.28 -10.41 6.67
CA GLN A 123 -5.17 -10.25 5.23
C GLN A 123 -3.71 -10.20 4.77
N VAL A 124 -2.88 -9.36 5.40
CA VAL A 124 -1.44 -9.24 5.09
C VAL A 124 -0.73 -10.60 5.21
N THR A 125 -1.01 -11.35 6.27
CA THR A 125 -0.39 -12.66 6.49
C THR A 125 -0.85 -13.69 5.46
N ARG A 126 -2.15 -13.74 5.14
CA ARG A 126 -2.70 -14.69 4.16
C ARG A 126 -2.29 -14.39 2.72
N ARG A 127 -2.22 -13.12 2.34
CA ARG A 127 -1.90 -12.69 0.97
C ARG A 127 -0.40 -12.55 0.73
N ALA A 128 0.36 -12.32 1.80
CA ALA A 128 1.80 -12.18 1.78
C ALA A 128 2.34 -11.16 0.74
N PRO A 129 1.85 -9.90 0.71
CA PRO A 129 2.44 -8.87 -0.14
C PRO A 129 3.92 -8.64 0.22
N LEU A 130 4.72 -8.03 -0.65
CA LEU A 130 6.04 -7.54 -0.24
C LEU A 130 5.91 -6.24 0.56
N HIS A 131 5.05 -5.33 0.10
CA HIS A 131 4.76 -4.06 0.75
C HIS A 131 3.25 -3.84 0.86
N VAL A 132 2.83 -3.17 1.91
CA VAL A 132 1.55 -2.47 1.97
C VAL A 132 1.87 -1.01 2.26
N LEU A 133 1.35 -0.12 1.43
CA LEU A 133 1.40 1.32 1.64
C LEU A 133 -0.03 1.78 1.89
N GLY A 134 -0.22 2.63 2.88
CA GLY A 134 -1.52 3.25 3.07
C GLY A 134 -1.42 4.67 3.62
N ALA A 135 -2.20 5.57 3.04
CA ALA A 135 -2.42 6.91 3.54
C ALA A 135 -3.80 6.95 4.22
N GLY A 136 -3.81 6.76 5.54
CA GLY A 136 -4.99 6.96 6.36
C GLY A 136 -4.95 8.31 7.05
N CYS A 137 -6.06 8.76 7.62
CA CYS A 137 -6.04 9.91 8.51
C CYS A 137 -5.87 9.43 9.97
N PRO A 138 -4.83 9.85 10.72
CA PRO A 138 -3.86 10.93 10.42
C PRO A 138 -2.46 10.45 9.97
N ALA A 139 -2.33 9.22 9.47
CA ALA A 139 -1.02 8.60 9.29
C ALA A 139 -0.84 7.91 7.92
N LEU A 140 0.30 8.21 7.29
CA LEU A 140 0.91 7.35 6.29
C LEU A 140 1.57 6.14 6.96
N PHE A 141 1.44 4.95 6.38
CA PHE A 141 2.15 3.76 6.83
C PHE A 141 2.76 2.95 5.70
N LEU A 142 3.85 2.26 6.05
CA LEU A 142 4.52 1.23 5.25
C LEU A 142 4.63 -0.04 6.09
N VAL A 143 4.18 -1.15 5.54
CA VAL A 143 4.39 -2.50 6.06
C VAL A 143 5.20 -3.27 5.04
N THR A 144 6.36 -3.83 5.38
CA THR A 144 7.23 -4.51 4.41
C THR A 144 8.04 -5.68 4.97
N ARG A 145 8.24 -6.73 4.16
CA ARG A 145 9.20 -7.82 4.45
C ARG A 145 10.63 -7.51 4.02
N ASP A 146 10.85 -6.44 3.26
CA ASP A 146 12.18 -6.04 2.80
C ASP A 146 12.84 -5.13 3.84
N GLU A 147 13.66 -5.74 4.70
CA GLU A 147 14.38 -5.01 5.76
C GLU A 147 15.36 -3.96 5.21
N ALA A 148 16.03 -4.26 4.10
CA ALA A 148 17.02 -3.34 3.53
C ALA A 148 16.33 -2.08 3.03
N LEU A 149 15.21 -2.27 2.34
CA LEU A 149 14.38 -1.18 1.84
C LEU A 149 13.71 -0.42 2.97
N PHE A 150 13.20 -1.11 3.99
CA PHE A 150 12.67 -0.48 5.21
C PHE A 150 13.69 0.48 5.84
N LYS A 151 14.91 0.01 6.10
CA LYS A 151 16.01 0.84 6.63
C LYS A 151 16.30 2.04 5.74
N ALA A 152 16.26 1.84 4.43
CA ALA A 152 16.54 2.88 3.46
C ALA A 152 15.41 3.94 3.37
N VAL A 153 14.15 3.56 3.63
CA VAL A 153 13.00 4.47 3.69
C VAL A 153 13.09 5.34 4.94
N ILE A 154 13.24 4.73 6.12
CA ILE A 154 13.25 5.46 7.40
C ILE A 154 14.47 6.38 7.57
N ALA A 155 15.56 6.15 6.82
CA ALA A 155 16.75 7.00 6.83
C ALA A 155 16.62 8.25 5.93
N ARG A 156 15.59 8.32 5.06
CA ARG A 156 15.34 9.41 4.11
C ARG A 156 14.15 10.30 4.51
N THR A 157 13.54 10.02 5.66
CA THR A 157 12.40 10.72 6.25
C THR A 157 12.81 11.40 7.53
#